data_AF-A0AAX0KLJ3-F1
#
_entry.id   AF-A0AAX0KLJ3-F1
#
_cell.length_a   1.000
_cell.length_b   1.000
_cell.length_c   1.000
_cell.angle_alpha   90.00
_cell.angle_beta   90.00
_cell.angle_gamma   90.00
#
_symmetry.space_group_name_H-M   'P 1'
#
loop_
_entity.id
_entity.type
_entity.pdbx_description
1 polymer ?
#
loop_
_entity_poly.entity_id
_entity_poly.type
_entity_poly.pdbx_seq_one_letter_code
_entity_poly.pdbx_strand_id
1 'polypeptide(L)'
;MSLKLISEELDRFLSNPEPEVLCLRGGWGVGKTFLWNQRLDTADKEGIAALDAYSYVSLFGLKNLAELRLSVFQNCQSLNGSKRKRGVRDLESYVNNTVGWRSKIGLLKAVPFVGNLSDDDAASLLSSVLSQKQFVCIDDIERRGSGLGVKEVLGYASFLKEEKRSKVVILLNEGELGDKGAEEFQQHGEKVVDISLTMKPTASEAVRIAFPKPSDLQQKVAERCVALSISNIRVIRRAEKVCQAIMPQLSRDGAPLVDSVISSLVLFSWARDQPNEAPSHDFLAKIDAVSIFREYTKEDDQEPDEELAKWMPMLEAYGYGESDAVDVALMKSVRDGYFDPVALEPLLNEWRDRFENIEADSAFSKAWSVYHNSFDNNQSEVLDGLYDAFKENFDHISVVNVLGTFRLFIDLGEEARAQELVQFYVSHRQEEREFFDLDSNYFIEDPIDPYFREAFDNRRDELHQERSFKSALLSITDSWSPDDVTIVAAAPVETYVETFKEHNGAEMRRLVESATRFSRISNPTDDMKTVTKKAMEALKVIGQESPINARRVAKYGVRVKPITE
;
A
#
# COMPACT_ATOMS: atom_id res chain seq x y z
N MET A 1 16.20 -23.02 13.03
CA MET A 1 15.53 -23.96 13.95
C MET A 1 14.03 -23.68 13.86
N SER A 2 13.18 -24.71 13.74
CA SER A 2 11.73 -24.49 13.62
C SER A 2 11.13 -24.00 14.95
N LEU A 3 9.99 -23.30 14.91
CA LEU A 3 9.31 -22.86 16.14
C LEU A 3 8.91 -24.02 17.05
N LYS A 4 8.65 -25.19 16.46
CA LYS A 4 8.33 -26.41 17.19
C LYS A 4 9.48 -26.83 18.11
N LEU A 5 10.70 -26.92 17.58
CA LEU A 5 11.89 -27.28 18.36
C LEU A 5 12.19 -26.25 19.45
N ILE A 6 12.00 -24.96 19.15
CA ILE A 6 12.15 -23.89 20.16
C ILE A 6 11.12 -24.07 21.28
N SER A 7 9.87 -24.40 20.94
CA SER A 7 8.80 -24.62 21.92
C SER A 7 9.11 -25.83 22.80
N GLU A 8 9.55 -26.95 22.21
CA GLU A 8 9.95 -28.16 22.94
C GLU A 8 11.10 -27.87 23.94
N GLU A 9 12.09 -27.08 23.53
CA GLU A 9 13.20 -26.70 24.41
C GLU A 9 12.76 -25.73 25.52
N LEU A 10 11.84 -24.80 25.24
CA LEU A 10 11.24 -23.94 26.27
C LEU A 10 10.42 -24.77 27.28
N ASP A 11 9.66 -25.76 26.82
CA ASP A 11 8.88 -26.65 27.68
C ASP A 11 9.80 -27.53 28.55
N ARG A 12 10.92 -28.03 28.00
CA ARG A 12 11.99 -28.70 28.77
C ARG A 12 12.60 -27.77 29.82
N PHE A 13 12.94 -26.54 29.43
CA PHE A 13 13.48 -25.54 30.35
C PHE A 13 12.51 -25.23 31.50
N LEU A 14 11.22 -25.05 31.21
CA LEU A 14 10.19 -24.75 32.22
C LEU A 14 9.91 -25.92 33.17
N SER A 15 10.08 -27.16 32.71
CA SER A 15 9.79 -28.37 33.51
C SER A 15 10.98 -28.95 34.28
N ASN A 16 12.22 -28.66 33.86
CA ASN A 16 13.43 -29.07 34.60
C ASN A 16 13.70 -28.12 35.79
N PRO A 17 13.79 -28.62 37.05
CA PRO A 17 14.11 -27.80 38.23
C PRO A 17 15.58 -27.34 38.32
N GLU A 18 16.47 -27.83 37.45
CA GLU A 18 17.87 -27.41 37.45
C GLU A 18 18.02 -25.92 37.07
N PRO A 19 18.81 -25.13 37.83
CA PRO A 19 19.12 -23.75 37.51
C PRO A 19 19.86 -23.65 36.18
N GLU A 20 19.30 -22.88 35.26
CA GLU A 20 19.81 -22.72 33.89
C GLU A 20 19.52 -21.29 33.42
N VAL A 21 20.37 -20.77 32.55
CA VAL A 21 20.16 -19.54 31.78
C VAL A 21 19.90 -19.91 30.33
N LEU A 22 18.70 -19.59 29.85
CA LEU A 22 18.32 -19.73 28.44
C LEU A 22 18.31 -18.36 27.77
N CYS A 23 18.86 -18.28 26.58
CA CYS A 23 18.86 -17.08 25.74
C CYS A 23 18.03 -17.33 24.48
N LEU A 24 16.96 -16.58 24.29
CA LEU A 24 16.13 -16.58 23.08
C LEU A 24 16.41 -15.31 22.26
N ARG A 25 17.13 -15.49 21.14
CA ARG A 25 17.51 -14.44 20.20
C ARG A 25 16.51 -14.34 19.05
N GLY A 26 16.38 -13.17 18.47
CA GLY A 26 15.57 -12.96 17.26
C GLY A 26 15.33 -11.49 16.99
N GLY A 27 14.92 -11.16 15.76
CA GLY A 27 14.61 -9.78 15.36
C GLY A 27 13.49 -9.16 16.18
N TRP A 28 13.27 -7.85 16.02
CA TRP A 28 12.12 -7.19 16.61
C TRP A 28 10.81 -7.69 15.99
N GLY A 29 9.77 -7.85 16.82
CA GLY A 29 8.44 -8.21 16.34
C GLY A 29 8.26 -9.67 15.89
N VAL A 30 9.29 -10.53 15.95
CA VAL A 30 9.19 -11.96 15.61
C VAL A 30 8.44 -12.82 16.66
N GLY A 31 8.09 -12.24 17.81
CA GLY A 31 7.24 -12.90 18.81
C GLY A 31 7.95 -13.59 19.98
N LYS A 32 9.21 -13.25 20.28
CA LYS A 32 9.98 -13.82 21.41
C LYS A 32 9.21 -13.79 22.74
N THR A 33 8.80 -12.59 23.17
CA THR A 33 8.06 -12.35 24.41
C THR A 33 6.69 -13.05 24.40
N PHE A 34 6.01 -13.09 23.25
CA PHE A 34 4.75 -13.81 23.10
C PHE A 34 4.92 -15.30 23.29
N LEU A 35 5.92 -15.91 22.63
CA LEU A 35 6.20 -17.34 22.73
C LEU A 35 6.55 -17.72 24.17
N TRP A 36 7.46 -16.98 24.80
CA TRP A 36 7.83 -17.19 26.20
C TRP A 36 6.61 -17.15 27.13
N ASN A 37 5.81 -16.07 27.06
CA ASN A 37 4.64 -15.92 27.92
C ASN A 37 3.60 -17.03 27.68
N GLN A 38 3.39 -17.43 26.42
CA GLN A 38 2.48 -18.52 26.08
C GLN A 38 2.96 -19.86 26.67
N ARG A 39 4.25 -20.18 26.55
CA ARG A 39 4.81 -21.42 27.11
C ARG A 39 4.74 -21.43 28.63
N LEU A 40 5.10 -20.33 29.28
CA LEU A 40 5.03 -20.19 30.73
C LEU A 40 3.58 -20.33 31.25
N ASP A 41 2.62 -19.66 30.62
CA ASP A 41 1.20 -19.76 30.99
C ASP A 41 0.65 -21.17 30.78
N THR A 42 1.09 -21.87 29.72
CA THR A 42 0.74 -23.28 29.49
C THR A 42 1.33 -24.16 30.60
N ALA A 43 2.61 -24.00 30.91
CA ALA A 43 3.30 -24.78 31.94
C ALA A 43 2.70 -24.57 33.34
N ASP A 44 2.28 -23.34 33.67
CA ASP A 44 1.58 -23.03 34.93
C ASP A 44 0.21 -23.71 35.00
N LYS A 45 -0.60 -23.58 33.93
CA LYS A 45 -1.94 -24.18 33.85
C LYS A 45 -1.92 -25.71 33.90
N GLU A 46 -0.92 -26.33 33.27
CA GLU A 46 -0.73 -27.78 33.28
C GLU A 46 -0.03 -28.29 34.54
N GLY A 47 0.47 -27.40 35.40
CA GLY A 47 1.16 -27.76 36.64
C GLY A 47 2.51 -28.44 36.43
N ILE A 48 3.15 -28.22 35.28
CA ILE A 48 4.46 -28.78 34.92
C ILE A 48 5.61 -27.78 35.14
N ALA A 49 5.32 -26.52 35.47
CA ALA A 49 6.33 -25.53 35.80
C ALA A 49 7.14 -25.95 37.04
N ALA A 50 8.47 -25.98 36.93
CA ALA A 50 9.35 -26.47 37.97
C ALA A 50 9.52 -25.53 39.17
N LEU A 51 9.22 -24.24 39.00
CA LEU A 51 9.35 -23.20 40.01
C LEU A 51 7.99 -22.52 40.26
N ASP A 52 7.80 -21.99 41.47
CA ASP A 52 6.49 -21.49 41.93
C ASP A 52 6.27 -19.98 41.69
N ALA A 53 7.30 -19.26 41.24
CA ALA A 53 7.28 -17.81 41.08
C ALA A 53 7.91 -17.38 39.76
N TYR A 54 7.46 -16.24 39.25
CA TYR A 54 7.95 -15.64 38.01
C TYR A 54 8.11 -14.13 38.15
N SER A 55 9.15 -13.57 37.54
CA SER A 55 9.34 -12.13 37.41
C SER A 55 9.71 -11.77 35.97
N TYR A 56 8.93 -10.87 35.36
CA TYR A 56 9.23 -10.29 34.05
C TYR A 56 9.85 -8.90 34.20
N VAL A 57 10.97 -8.65 33.55
CA VAL A 57 11.66 -7.36 33.55
C VAL A 57 12.09 -6.98 32.14
N SER A 58 11.52 -5.91 31.59
CA SER A 58 12.08 -5.23 30.42
C SER A 58 13.18 -4.27 30.88
N LEU A 59 14.34 -4.33 30.23
CA LEU A 59 15.45 -3.41 30.50
C LEU A 59 15.26 -2.03 29.86
N PHE A 60 14.19 -1.83 29.08
CA PHE A 60 13.98 -0.58 28.39
C PHE A 60 13.91 0.60 29.37
N GLY A 61 14.90 1.49 29.29
CA GLY A 61 15.00 2.67 30.14
C GLY A 61 15.59 2.47 31.54
N LEU A 62 15.94 1.24 31.94
CA LEU A 62 16.65 0.98 33.21
C LEU A 62 18.11 1.42 33.11
N LYS A 63 18.60 2.12 34.14
CA LYS A 63 19.88 2.84 34.07
C LYS A 63 21.04 2.18 34.79
N ASN A 64 20.79 1.23 35.69
CA ASN A 64 21.84 0.62 36.51
C ASN A 64 21.37 -0.73 37.11
N LEU A 65 22.32 -1.47 37.69
CA LEU A 65 22.07 -2.80 38.28
C LEU A 65 21.12 -2.77 39.48
N ALA A 66 21.07 -1.66 40.24
CA ALA A 66 20.15 -1.53 41.38
C ALA A 66 18.69 -1.45 40.93
N GLU A 67 18.40 -0.68 39.88
CA GLU A 67 17.07 -0.62 39.25
C GLU A 67 16.63 -1.97 38.69
N LEU A 68 17.54 -2.72 38.05
CA LEU A 68 17.27 -4.09 37.58
C LEU A 68 16.89 -5.02 38.74
N ARG A 69 17.69 -5.06 39.82
CA ARG A 69 17.41 -5.87 41.00
C ARG A 69 16.07 -5.52 41.63
N LEU A 70 15.76 -4.23 41.74
CA LEU A 70 14.49 -3.74 42.27
C LEU A 70 13.32 -4.16 41.38
N SER A 71 13.47 -4.09 40.05
CA SER A 71 12.43 -4.49 39.10
C SER A 71 12.13 -6.00 39.18
N VAL A 72 13.17 -6.84 39.29
CA VAL A 72 12.99 -8.30 39.50
C VAL A 72 12.21 -8.57 40.77
N PHE A 73 12.51 -7.84 41.85
CA PHE A 73 11.80 -7.97 43.12
C PHE A 73 10.34 -7.51 43.02
N GLN A 74 10.08 -6.34 42.41
CA GLN A 74 8.74 -5.74 42.34
C GLN A 74 7.79 -6.52 41.43
N ASN A 75 8.30 -7.13 40.36
CA ASN A 75 7.48 -7.85 39.38
C ASN A 75 7.35 -9.35 39.70
N CYS A 76 7.86 -9.80 40.85
CA CYS A 76 7.73 -11.19 41.27
C CYS A 76 6.28 -11.52 41.64
N GLN A 77 5.73 -12.54 40.98
CA GLN A 77 4.36 -13.01 41.13
C GLN A 77 4.30 -14.53 41.29
N SER A 78 3.24 -15.04 41.91
CA SER A 78 3.04 -16.48 42.12
C SER A 78 2.48 -17.14 40.87
N LEU A 79 2.92 -18.35 40.57
CA LEU A 79 2.31 -19.21 39.55
C LEU A 79 1.13 -20.00 40.16
N ASN A 80 0.00 -20.01 39.45
CA ASN A 80 -1.31 -20.41 39.98
C ASN A 80 -1.45 -21.93 40.24
N GLY A 81 -0.61 -22.76 39.61
CA GLY A 81 -0.54 -24.20 39.83
C GLY A 81 0.14 -24.61 41.16
N SER A 82 0.83 -23.68 41.82
CA SER A 82 1.61 -23.98 43.03
C SER A 82 0.71 -24.18 44.27
N LYS A 83 0.80 -25.37 44.91
CA LYS A 83 0.18 -25.65 46.21
C LYS A 83 0.87 -24.91 47.38
N ARG A 84 1.95 -24.17 47.13
CA ARG A 84 2.74 -23.39 48.12
C ARG A 84 2.36 -21.90 48.12
N LYS A 85 1.09 -21.60 48.38
CA LYS A 85 0.49 -20.26 48.26
C LYS A 85 0.89 -19.22 49.33
N ARG A 86 1.85 -19.47 50.22
CA ARG A 86 2.02 -18.63 51.42
C ARG A 86 2.98 -17.44 51.22
N GLY A 87 4.22 -17.68 50.77
CA GLY A 87 5.24 -16.62 50.72
C GLY A 87 5.03 -15.54 49.66
N VAL A 88 4.55 -15.89 48.46
CA VAL A 88 4.38 -14.92 47.35
C VAL A 88 3.11 -14.09 47.51
N ARG A 89 2.07 -14.68 48.10
CA ARG A 89 0.79 -14.01 48.37
C ARG A 89 0.93 -12.93 49.45
N ASP A 90 1.80 -13.17 50.43
CA ASP A 90 2.16 -12.18 51.44
C ASP A 90 2.89 -10.98 50.79
N LEU A 91 3.77 -11.21 49.81
CA LEU A 91 4.43 -10.16 49.03
C LEU A 91 3.47 -9.37 48.14
N GLU A 92 2.61 -10.05 47.37
CA GLU A 92 1.59 -9.40 46.53
C GLU A 92 0.66 -8.51 47.37
N SER A 93 0.26 -8.98 48.56
CA SER A 93 -0.55 -8.21 49.49
C SER A 93 0.21 -7.00 50.05
N TYR A 94 1.52 -7.13 50.28
CA TYR A 94 2.38 -6.05 50.79
C TYR A 94 2.63 -4.96 49.74
N VAL A 95 2.98 -5.34 48.50
CA VAL A 95 3.19 -4.39 47.40
C VAL A 95 1.91 -3.63 47.09
N ASN A 96 0.76 -4.32 47.05
CA ASN A 96 -0.54 -3.69 46.77
C ASN A 96 -1.05 -2.80 47.90
N ASN A 97 -0.77 -3.13 49.18
CA ASN A 97 -1.24 -2.33 50.31
C ASN A 97 -0.31 -1.16 50.68
N THR A 98 0.97 -1.20 50.30
CA THR A 98 1.97 -0.21 50.76
C THR A 98 2.42 0.76 49.67
N VAL A 99 2.29 0.39 48.38
CA VAL A 99 2.79 1.20 47.26
C VAL A 99 1.66 1.59 46.31
N GLY A 100 1.01 2.73 46.60
CA GLY A 100 0.09 3.36 45.65
C GLY A 100 0.82 3.73 44.35
N TRP A 101 0.18 3.53 43.19
CA TRP A 101 0.78 3.65 41.85
C TRP A 101 1.44 5.03 41.54
N ARG A 102 1.21 6.06 42.38
CA ARG A 102 1.60 7.46 42.19
C ARG A 102 2.99 7.78 42.77
N SER A 103 3.60 6.90 43.56
CA SER A 103 4.93 7.13 44.17
C SER A 103 6.10 6.53 43.35
N LYS A 104 5.84 6.00 42.15
CA LYS A 104 6.80 5.24 41.31
C LYS A 104 8.07 5.99 40.87
N ILE A 105 8.21 7.28 41.15
CA ILE A 105 9.42 8.09 40.87
C ILE A 105 10.17 8.48 42.17
N GLY A 106 9.51 8.40 43.34
CA GLY A 106 10.06 8.81 44.63
C GLY A 106 11.00 7.80 45.30
N LEU A 107 10.91 6.51 44.94
CA LEU A 107 11.78 5.46 45.49
C LEU A 107 13.25 5.58 45.02
N LEU A 108 13.51 6.24 43.89
CA LEU A 108 14.86 6.43 43.35
C LEU A 108 15.73 7.38 44.18
N LYS A 109 15.14 8.13 45.13
CA LYS A 109 15.87 9.00 46.07
C LYS A 109 15.92 8.47 47.50
N ALA A 110 15.43 7.25 47.75
CA ALA A 110 15.26 6.73 49.11
C ALA A 110 15.78 5.29 49.24
N VAL A 111 17.08 5.12 49.05
CA VAL A 111 17.87 4.22 49.89
C VAL A 111 18.81 5.17 50.64
N PRO A 112 18.48 5.71 51.83
CA PRO A 112 17.65 5.17 52.91
C PRO A 112 16.59 6.19 53.42
N PHE A 113 15.32 6.10 52.99
CA PHE A 113 14.21 6.75 53.70
C PHE A 113 12.84 6.31 53.13
N VAL A 114 12.50 5.02 53.22
CA VAL A 114 11.11 4.58 53.05
C VAL A 114 10.45 4.72 54.42
N GLY A 115 9.79 5.85 54.65
CA GLY A 115 9.42 6.38 55.96
C GLY A 115 8.34 5.62 56.75
N ASN A 116 8.33 4.30 56.73
CA ASN A 116 7.59 3.44 57.67
C ASN A 116 8.15 2.00 57.80
N LEU A 117 9.35 1.73 57.27
CA LEU A 117 10.04 0.45 57.48
C LEU A 117 11.36 0.70 58.20
N SER A 118 11.70 -0.15 59.16
CA SER A 118 13.08 -0.23 59.61
C SER A 118 13.94 -0.77 58.45
N ASP A 119 15.19 -0.33 58.34
CA ASP A 119 16.12 -0.83 57.31
C ASP A 119 16.25 -2.37 57.35
N ASP A 120 16.02 -2.97 58.52
CA ASP A 120 16.02 -4.41 58.77
C ASP A 120 14.80 -5.13 58.13
N ASP A 121 13.62 -4.52 58.13
CA ASP A 121 12.41 -5.10 57.54
C ASP A 121 12.45 -5.07 56.00
N ALA A 122 13.01 -4.00 55.43
CA ALA A 122 13.23 -3.92 53.98
C ALA A 122 14.29 -4.94 53.53
N ALA A 123 15.38 -5.09 54.29
CA ALA A 123 16.41 -6.08 54.03
C ALA A 123 15.89 -7.53 54.20
N SER A 124 15.03 -7.79 55.18
CA SER A 124 14.43 -9.12 55.39
C SER A 124 13.41 -9.50 54.29
N LEU A 125 12.63 -8.56 53.78
CA LEU A 125 11.74 -8.78 52.63
C LEU A 125 12.51 -8.99 51.33
N LEU A 126 13.51 -8.14 51.04
CA LEU A 126 14.42 -8.30 49.90
C LEU A 126 15.13 -9.64 49.96
N SER A 127 15.67 -10.03 51.13
CA SER A 127 16.33 -11.33 51.31
C SER A 127 15.36 -12.50 51.17
N SER A 128 14.11 -12.39 51.62
CA SER A 128 13.09 -13.45 51.49
C SER A 128 12.72 -13.72 50.03
N VAL A 129 12.54 -12.67 49.22
CA VAL A 129 12.23 -12.81 47.78
C VAL A 129 13.46 -13.21 46.97
N LEU A 130 14.63 -12.64 47.29
CA LEU A 130 15.90 -13.07 46.71
C LEU A 130 16.29 -14.50 47.13
N SER A 131 15.61 -15.12 48.10
CA SER A 131 15.84 -16.51 48.50
C SER A 131 14.86 -17.49 47.86
N GLN A 132 13.88 -17.00 47.10
CA GLN A 132 12.94 -17.86 46.37
C GLN A 132 13.53 -18.28 45.02
N LYS A 133 13.41 -19.58 44.73
CA LYS A 133 13.65 -20.12 43.39
C LYS A 133 12.52 -19.64 42.48
N GLN A 134 12.85 -18.89 41.45
CA GLN A 134 11.87 -18.32 40.53
C GLN A 134 12.35 -18.37 39.08
N PHE A 135 11.42 -18.24 38.15
CA PHE A 135 11.74 -17.88 36.78
C PHE A 135 11.96 -16.37 36.69
N VAL A 136 13.03 -15.92 36.03
CA VAL A 136 13.29 -14.50 35.77
C VAL A 136 13.42 -14.29 34.27
N CYS A 137 12.53 -13.50 33.67
CA CYS A 137 12.65 -13.07 32.29
C CYS A 137 13.27 -11.69 32.21
N ILE A 138 14.44 -11.59 31.59
CA ILE A 138 15.12 -10.33 31.27
C ILE A 138 14.94 -10.07 29.77
N ASP A 139 14.18 -9.05 29.42
CA ASP A 139 13.81 -8.69 28.04
C ASP A 139 14.40 -7.34 27.62
N ASP A 140 14.41 -7.05 26.33
CA ASP A 140 14.86 -5.79 25.72
C ASP A 140 16.30 -5.36 26.14
N ILE A 141 17.26 -6.30 26.23
CA ILE A 141 18.65 -5.96 26.59
C ILE A 141 19.27 -4.91 25.65
N GLU A 142 18.91 -4.97 24.37
CA GLU A 142 19.35 -4.01 23.37
C GLU A 142 18.87 -2.58 23.64
N ARG A 143 17.84 -2.38 24.47
CA ARG A 143 17.24 -1.07 24.76
C ARG A 143 17.51 -0.57 26.19
N ARG A 144 18.46 -1.20 26.89
CA ARG A 144 18.91 -0.77 28.23
C ARG A 144 19.44 0.66 28.22
N GLY A 145 19.37 1.34 29.37
CA GLY A 145 20.01 2.65 29.55
C GLY A 145 21.53 2.54 29.49
N SER A 146 22.21 3.59 29.04
CA SER A 146 23.67 3.61 28.84
C SER A 146 24.50 3.33 30.10
N GLY A 147 23.92 3.51 31.29
CA GLY A 147 24.56 3.21 32.58
C GLY A 147 24.48 1.74 33.01
N LEU A 148 23.81 0.87 32.25
CA LEU A 148 23.71 -0.56 32.51
C LEU A 148 24.42 -1.34 31.40
N GLY A 149 25.55 -1.96 31.72
CA GLY A 149 26.32 -2.77 30.77
C GLY A 149 25.67 -4.13 30.49
N VAL A 150 25.87 -4.70 29.29
CA VAL A 150 25.43 -6.08 28.99
C VAL A 150 26.15 -7.04 29.92
N LYS A 151 27.44 -6.79 30.19
CA LYS A 151 28.23 -7.53 31.17
C LYS A 151 27.58 -7.56 32.56
N GLU A 152 27.01 -6.45 33.02
CA GLU A 152 26.38 -6.36 34.35
C GLU A 152 25.07 -7.16 34.41
N VAL A 153 24.29 -7.10 33.32
CA VAL A 153 23.07 -7.91 33.16
C VAL A 153 23.40 -9.40 33.18
N LEU A 154 24.41 -9.83 32.40
CA LEU A 154 24.87 -11.21 32.36
C LEU A 154 25.44 -11.65 33.72
N GLY A 155 26.21 -10.80 34.39
CA GLY A 155 26.71 -11.06 35.73
C GLY A 155 25.57 -11.26 36.74
N TYR A 156 24.49 -10.49 36.62
CA TYR A 156 23.31 -10.67 37.46
C TYR A 156 22.52 -11.93 37.13
N ALA A 157 22.39 -12.30 35.85
CA ALA A 157 21.81 -13.57 35.44
C ALA A 157 22.58 -14.77 36.01
N SER A 158 23.92 -14.71 35.97
CA SER A 158 24.80 -15.73 36.59
C SER A 158 24.56 -15.82 38.10
N PHE A 159 24.49 -14.69 38.79
CA PHE A 159 24.18 -14.65 40.22
C PHE A 159 22.81 -15.26 40.55
N LEU A 160 21.77 -14.96 39.76
CA LEU A 160 20.44 -15.56 39.94
C LEU A 160 20.46 -17.09 39.74
N LYS A 161 21.22 -17.58 38.74
CA LYS A 161 21.39 -19.01 38.49
C LYS A 161 22.13 -19.71 39.64
N GLU A 162 23.32 -19.22 39.99
CA GLU A 162 24.26 -19.91 40.88
C GLU A 162 23.87 -19.77 42.35
N GLU A 163 23.62 -18.54 42.81
CA GLU A 163 23.40 -18.23 44.22
C GLU A 163 21.92 -18.38 44.60
N LYS A 164 21.00 -18.05 43.68
CA LYS A 164 19.56 -18.05 43.96
C LYS A 164 18.82 -19.25 43.41
N ARG A 165 19.52 -20.14 42.69
CA ARG A 165 18.96 -21.35 42.06
C ARG A 165 17.69 -21.04 41.27
N SER A 166 17.68 -19.88 40.62
CA SER A 166 16.61 -19.41 39.76
C SER A 166 16.91 -19.79 38.32
N LYS A 167 15.87 -19.84 37.49
CA LYS A 167 15.99 -20.08 36.05
C LYS A 167 15.82 -18.76 35.34
N VAL A 168 16.78 -18.38 34.50
CA VAL A 168 16.78 -17.08 33.84
C VAL A 168 16.53 -17.28 32.36
N VAL A 169 15.55 -16.57 31.80
CA VAL A 169 15.43 -16.43 30.35
C VAL A 169 15.83 -15.03 29.95
N ILE A 170 16.68 -14.93 28.93
CA ILE A 170 17.11 -13.70 28.32
C ILE A 170 16.47 -13.61 26.94
N LEU A 171 15.71 -12.54 26.70
CA LEU A 171 15.14 -12.22 25.40
C LEU A 171 15.91 -11.01 24.83
N LEU A 172 16.46 -11.15 23.63
CA LEU A 172 17.15 -10.02 23.00
C LEU A 172 17.07 -10.01 21.47
N ASN A 173 17.34 -8.84 20.90
CA ASN A 173 17.77 -8.70 19.52
C ASN A 173 19.29 -8.44 19.48
N GLU A 174 20.06 -9.47 19.15
CA GLU A 174 21.53 -9.41 19.13
C GLU A 174 22.08 -8.37 18.15
N GLY A 175 21.42 -8.19 16.98
CA GLY A 175 21.85 -7.23 15.97
C GLY A 175 21.71 -5.76 16.40
N GLU A 176 20.98 -5.48 17.47
CA GLU A 176 20.65 -4.14 17.94
C GLU A 176 21.39 -3.76 19.24
N LEU A 177 22.30 -4.62 19.72
CA LEU A 177 23.07 -4.38 20.96
C LEU A 177 24.07 -3.22 20.86
N GLY A 178 24.38 -2.78 19.63
CA GLY A 178 25.52 -1.91 19.29
C GLY A 178 26.87 -2.61 19.49
N ASP A 179 27.95 -2.05 18.94
CA ASP A 179 29.27 -2.71 18.90
C ASP A 179 29.77 -3.16 20.28
N LYS A 180 29.76 -2.23 21.27
CA LYS A 180 30.18 -2.52 22.64
C LYS A 180 29.31 -3.60 23.30
N GLY A 181 27.99 -3.55 23.09
CA GLY A 181 27.07 -4.52 23.68
C GLY A 181 27.23 -5.91 23.08
N ALA A 182 27.46 -5.98 21.77
CA ALA A 182 27.75 -7.22 21.05
C ALA A 182 29.08 -7.85 21.53
N GLU A 183 30.14 -7.05 21.70
CA GLU A 183 31.42 -7.52 22.23
C GLU A 183 31.28 -8.05 23.66
N GLU A 184 30.62 -7.31 24.55
CA GLU A 184 30.36 -7.76 25.92
C GLU A 184 29.55 -9.06 25.96
N PHE A 185 28.54 -9.19 25.10
CA PHE A 185 27.73 -10.39 24.99
C PHE A 185 28.53 -11.59 24.47
N GLN A 186 29.39 -11.37 23.46
CA GLN A 186 30.24 -12.43 22.92
C GLN A 186 31.27 -12.93 23.95
N GLN A 187 31.93 -12.02 24.67
CA GLN A 187 32.97 -12.37 25.65
C GLN A 187 32.43 -13.07 26.91
N HIS A 188 31.22 -12.71 27.34
CA HIS A 188 30.66 -13.18 28.61
C HIS A 188 29.50 -14.16 28.44
N GLY A 189 28.80 -14.14 27.31
CA GLY A 189 27.61 -14.93 27.06
C GLY A 189 27.86 -16.42 27.14
N GLU A 190 28.93 -16.93 26.53
CA GLU A 190 29.25 -18.38 26.53
C GLU A 190 29.39 -18.97 27.94
N LYS A 191 29.89 -18.18 28.91
CA LYS A 191 30.07 -18.64 30.29
C LYS A 191 28.79 -18.62 31.11
N VAL A 192 27.83 -17.78 30.72
CA VAL A 192 26.61 -17.52 31.50
C VAL A 192 25.43 -18.29 30.94
N VAL A 193 25.28 -18.30 29.62
CA VAL A 193 24.15 -18.86 28.87
C VAL A 193 24.38 -20.35 28.62
N ASP A 194 23.54 -21.18 29.23
CA ASP A 194 23.61 -22.63 29.10
C ASP A 194 22.94 -23.10 27.78
N ILE A 195 21.88 -22.40 27.34
CA ILE A 195 21.11 -22.72 26.14
C ILE A 195 20.89 -21.46 25.31
N SER A 196 21.23 -21.51 24.02
CA SER A 196 21.04 -20.38 23.11
C SER A 196 20.17 -20.77 21.91
N LEU A 197 18.97 -20.21 21.83
CA LEU A 197 17.98 -20.43 20.79
C LEU A 197 17.86 -19.20 19.89
N THR A 198 17.67 -19.41 18.59
CA THR A 198 17.43 -18.33 17.63
C THR A 198 16.08 -18.52 16.95
N MET A 199 15.17 -17.58 17.22
CA MET A 199 13.83 -17.51 16.65
C MET A 199 13.86 -16.74 15.33
N LYS A 200 13.56 -17.44 14.23
CA LYS A 200 13.37 -16.89 12.89
C LYS A 200 12.13 -17.56 12.27
N PRO A 201 10.92 -17.10 12.61
CA PRO A 201 9.70 -17.69 12.08
C PRO A 201 9.61 -17.45 10.58
N THR A 202 9.05 -18.42 9.87
CA THR A 202 8.58 -18.22 8.48
C THR A 202 7.37 -17.28 8.46
N ALA A 203 7.07 -16.67 7.31
CA ALA A 203 5.87 -15.84 7.16
C ALA A 203 4.59 -16.62 7.53
N SER A 204 4.48 -17.89 7.09
CA SER A 204 3.36 -18.78 7.46
C SER A 204 3.26 -19.04 8.96
N GLU A 205 4.38 -19.16 9.67
CA GLU A 205 4.39 -19.27 11.13
C GLU A 205 3.96 -17.95 11.80
N ALA A 206 4.47 -16.83 11.31
CA ALA A 206 4.17 -15.50 11.83
C ALA A 206 2.67 -15.15 11.69
N VAL A 207 2.05 -15.42 10.54
CA VAL A 207 0.60 -15.19 10.34
C VAL A 207 -0.25 -16.08 11.24
N ARG A 208 0.15 -17.34 11.49
CA ARG A 208 -0.57 -18.22 12.44
C ARG A 208 -0.49 -17.71 13.88
N ILE A 209 0.62 -17.07 14.26
CA ILE A 209 0.74 -16.42 15.58
C ILE A 209 -0.09 -15.13 15.62
N ALA A 210 -0.07 -14.35 14.54
CA ALA A 210 -0.81 -13.10 14.44
C ALA A 210 -2.32 -13.34 14.51
N PHE A 211 -2.81 -14.33 13.76
CA PHE A 211 -4.22 -14.68 13.56
C PHE A 211 -4.48 -16.18 13.79
N PRO A 212 -4.56 -16.64 15.06
CA PRO A 212 -4.83 -18.06 15.35
C PRO A 212 -6.20 -18.55 14.86
N LYS A 213 -7.17 -17.63 14.75
CA LYS A 213 -8.52 -17.85 14.22
C LYS A 213 -8.88 -16.65 13.34
N PRO A 214 -8.47 -16.63 12.07
CA PRO A 214 -8.62 -15.46 11.21
C PRO A 214 -10.09 -15.23 10.85
N SER A 215 -10.53 -13.97 10.84
CA SER A 215 -11.68 -13.51 10.06
C SER A 215 -11.37 -13.47 8.56
N ASP A 216 -12.38 -13.24 7.71
CA ASP A 216 -12.19 -13.13 6.26
C ASP A 216 -11.14 -12.06 5.89
N LEU A 217 -11.21 -10.89 6.53
CA LEU A 217 -10.21 -9.84 6.34
C LEU A 217 -8.80 -10.29 6.78
N GLN A 218 -8.70 -10.96 7.93
CA GLN A 218 -7.42 -11.45 8.44
C GLN A 218 -6.83 -12.55 7.55
N GLN A 219 -7.68 -13.38 6.93
CA GLN A 219 -7.24 -14.37 5.96
C GLN A 219 -6.66 -13.70 4.72
N LYS A 220 -7.37 -12.71 4.15
CA LYS A 220 -6.88 -11.91 3.01
C LYS A 220 -5.53 -11.25 3.32
N VAL A 221 -5.40 -10.63 4.49
CA VAL A 221 -4.14 -10.03 4.95
C VAL A 221 -3.04 -11.08 5.12
N ALA A 222 -3.35 -12.25 5.70
CA ALA A 222 -2.39 -13.32 5.92
C ALA A 222 -1.80 -13.85 4.61
N GLU A 223 -2.65 -14.09 3.60
CA GLU A 223 -2.23 -14.56 2.27
C GLU A 223 -1.21 -13.59 1.64
N ARG A 224 -1.49 -12.28 1.70
CA ARG A 224 -0.62 -11.23 1.18
C ARG A 224 0.68 -11.09 1.97
N CYS A 225 0.62 -11.20 3.30
CA CYS A 225 1.83 -11.23 4.13
C CYS A 225 2.72 -12.44 3.82
N VAL A 226 2.13 -13.60 3.52
CA VAL A 226 2.90 -14.79 3.10
C VAL A 226 3.53 -14.58 1.72
N ALA A 227 2.79 -14.00 0.76
CA ALA A 227 3.31 -13.69 -0.57
C ALA A 227 4.51 -12.73 -0.51
N LEU A 228 4.45 -11.70 0.35
CA LEU A 228 5.56 -10.77 0.60
C LEU A 228 6.62 -11.31 1.57
N SER A 229 6.51 -12.56 2.03
CA SER A 229 7.43 -13.18 3.00
C SER A 229 7.60 -12.40 4.32
N ILE A 230 6.56 -11.67 4.75
CA ILE A 230 6.58 -10.88 5.99
C ILE A 230 6.53 -11.83 7.19
N SER A 231 7.62 -11.85 7.97
CA SER A 231 7.75 -12.68 9.19
C SER A 231 7.58 -11.89 10.49
N ASN A 232 7.41 -10.57 10.40
CA ASN A 232 7.26 -9.69 11.55
C ASN A 232 5.78 -9.58 11.99
N ILE A 233 5.45 -10.20 13.13
CA ILE A 233 4.07 -10.27 13.65
C ILE A 233 3.51 -8.86 13.96
N ARG A 234 4.37 -7.91 14.35
CA ARG A 234 3.94 -6.53 14.60
C ARG A 234 3.50 -5.84 13.32
N VAL A 235 4.23 -6.07 12.23
CA VAL A 235 3.91 -5.53 10.89
C VAL A 235 2.60 -6.13 10.39
N ILE A 236 2.45 -7.46 10.49
CA ILE A 236 1.23 -8.18 10.10
C ILE A 236 0.00 -7.60 10.83
N ARG A 237 0.08 -7.41 12.16
CA ARG A 237 -1.02 -6.84 12.95
C ARG A 237 -1.29 -5.36 12.65
N ARG A 238 -0.28 -4.60 12.23
CA ARG A 238 -0.49 -3.20 11.84
C ARG A 238 -1.11 -3.09 10.45
N ALA A 239 -0.67 -3.92 9.51
CA ALA A 239 -1.29 -4.03 8.20
C ALA A 239 -2.78 -4.38 8.32
N GLU A 240 -3.14 -5.34 9.19
CA GLU A 240 -4.54 -5.67 9.47
C GLU A 240 -5.33 -4.47 10.03
N LYS A 241 -4.79 -3.74 11.01
CA LYS A 241 -5.45 -2.54 11.54
C LYS A 241 -5.68 -1.47 10.47
N VAL A 242 -4.71 -1.27 9.59
CA VAL A 242 -4.82 -0.32 8.48
C VAL A 242 -5.91 -0.78 7.50
N CYS A 243 -5.91 -2.06 7.12
CA CYS A 243 -6.95 -2.61 6.25
C CYS A 243 -8.34 -2.50 6.91
N GLN A 244 -8.46 -2.79 8.20
CA GLN A 244 -9.71 -2.67 8.94
C GLN A 244 -10.23 -1.23 8.96
N ALA A 245 -9.34 -0.24 9.02
CA ALA A 245 -9.71 1.17 9.09
C ALA A 245 -10.28 1.74 7.78
N ILE A 246 -9.98 1.14 6.61
CA ILE A 246 -10.55 1.53 5.30
C ILE A 246 -11.84 0.78 4.95
N MET A 247 -12.17 -0.30 5.66
CA MET A 247 -13.37 -1.11 5.36
C MET A 247 -14.68 -0.31 5.32
N PRO A 248 -14.92 0.72 6.16
CA PRO A 248 -16.15 1.52 6.07
C PRO A 248 -16.34 2.21 4.70
N GLN A 249 -15.26 2.70 4.10
CA GLN A 249 -15.26 3.35 2.78
C GLN A 249 -15.49 2.33 1.65
N LEU A 250 -15.17 1.05 1.89
CA LEU A 250 -15.31 -0.04 0.92
C LEU A 250 -16.57 -0.89 1.12
N SER A 251 -17.48 -0.46 2.01
CA SER A 251 -18.64 -1.27 2.41
C SER A 251 -19.63 -1.59 1.27
N ARG A 252 -19.58 -0.82 0.18
CA ARG A 252 -20.40 -0.99 -1.03
C ARG A 252 -19.68 -1.72 -2.17
N ASP A 253 -18.39 -2.03 -1.99
CA ASP A 253 -17.50 -2.44 -3.07
C ASP A 253 -17.37 -3.96 -3.18
N GLY A 254 -17.20 -4.44 -4.41
CA GLY A 254 -17.01 -5.85 -4.74
C GLY A 254 -15.65 -6.40 -4.32
N ALA A 255 -15.53 -7.73 -4.33
CA ALA A 255 -14.30 -8.42 -3.94
C ALA A 255 -13.04 -7.95 -4.69
N PRO A 256 -13.04 -7.71 -6.02
CA PRO A 256 -11.82 -7.30 -6.74
C PRO A 256 -11.23 -5.98 -6.24
N LEU A 257 -12.08 -4.97 -6.03
CA LEU A 257 -11.64 -3.68 -5.50
C LEU A 257 -11.13 -3.81 -4.07
N VAL A 258 -11.90 -4.49 -3.21
CA VAL A 258 -11.50 -4.75 -1.82
C VAL A 258 -10.17 -5.50 -1.76
N ASP A 259 -10.00 -6.51 -2.61
CA ASP A 259 -8.78 -7.31 -2.65
C ASP A 259 -7.56 -6.53 -3.13
N SER A 260 -7.74 -5.62 -4.09
CA SER A 260 -6.69 -4.74 -4.60
C SER A 260 -6.27 -3.71 -3.55
N VAL A 261 -7.24 -3.08 -2.86
CA VAL A 261 -6.93 -2.15 -1.77
C VAL A 261 -6.20 -2.85 -0.62
N ILE A 262 -6.64 -4.06 -0.22
CA ILE A 262 -5.93 -4.83 0.81
C ILE A 262 -4.51 -5.18 0.35
N SER A 263 -4.32 -5.56 -0.92
CA SER A 263 -2.99 -5.85 -1.47
C SER A 263 -2.06 -4.64 -1.38
N SER A 264 -2.50 -3.46 -1.83
CA SER A 264 -1.74 -2.21 -1.73
C SER A 264 -1.45 -1.84 -0.28
N LEU A 265 -2.43 -1.91 0.62
CA LEU A 265 -2.24 -1.53 2.04
C LEU A 265 -1.30 -2.46 2.80
N VAL A 266 -1.27 -3.75 2.49
CA VAL A 266 -0.31 -4.68 3.10
C VAL A 266 1.11 -4.37 2.63
N LEU A 267 1.32 -4.15 1.32
CA LEU A 267 2.59 -3.74 0.75
C LEU A 267 3.09 -2.42 1.35
N PHE A 268 2.24 -1.40 1.39
CA PHE A 268 2.61 -0.08 1.90
C PHE A 268 2.85 -0.11 3.41
N SER A 269 2.13 -0.95 4.16
CA SER A 269 2.38 -1.13 5.60
C SER A 269 3.74 -1.79 5.85
N TRP A 270 4.16 -2.73 5.01
CA TRP A 270 5.48 -3.35 5.08
C TRP A 270 6.59 -2.36 4.74
N ALA A 271 6.43 -1.62 3.64
CA ALA A 271 7.33 -0.55 3.22
C ALA A 271 7.57 0.51 4.31
N ARG A 272 6.51 0.91 5.03
CA ARG A 272 6.63 1.86 6.15
C ARG A 272 7.33 1.26 7.36
N ASP A 273 6.99 0.03 7.74
CA ASP A 273 7.40 -0.54 9.03
C ASP A 273 8.76 -1.24 8.99
N GLN A 274 9.23 -1.67 7.82
CA GLN A 274 10.52 -2.33 7.63
C GLN A 274 11.29 -1.75 6.42
N PRO A 275 11.69 -0.46 6.45
CA PRO A 275 12.31 0.22 5.31
C PRO A 275 13.65 -0.39 4.84
N ASN A 276 14.29 -1.22 5.67
CA ASN A 276 15.51 -1.93 5.30
C ASN A 276 15.25 -3.28 4.59
N GLU A 277 14.03 -3.80 4.70
CA GLU A 277 13.63 -5.11 4.15
C GLU A 277 12.62 -4.98 3.01
N ALA A 278 12.07 -3.79 2.76
CA ALA A 278 10.97 -3.52 1.85
C ALA A 278 11.31 -2.37 0.87
N PRO A 279 10.64 -2.27 -0.30
CA PRO A 279 10.75 -1.11 -1.17
C PRO A 279 10.26 0.16 -0.45
N SER A 280 10.90 1.30 -0.72
CA SER A 280 10.48 2.57 -0.11
C SER A 280 9.18 3.09 -0.74
N HIS A 281 8.39 3.88 0.00
CA HIS A 281 7.21 4.55 -0.58
C HIS A 281 7.59 5.49 -1.72
N ASP A 282 8.75 6.14 -1.64
CA ASP A 282 9.21 7.07 -2.68
C ASP A 282 9.61 6.33 -3.96
N PHE A 283 10.12 5.10 -3.83
CA PHE A 283 10.35 4.21 -4.96
C PHE A 283 9.01 3.73 -5.55
N LEU A 284 8.13 3.17 -4.72
CA LEU A 284 6.83 2.66 -5.18
C LEU A 284 6.03 3.74 -5.91
N ALA A 285 5.98 4.96 -5.38
CA ALA A 285 5.25 6.08 -5.99
C ALA A 285 5.80 6.54 -7.36
N LYS A 286 6.98 6.09 -7.77
CA LYS A 286 7.60 6.43 -9.07
C LYS A 286 7.47 5.31 -10.10
N ILE A 287 6.94 4.15 -9.73
CA ILE A 287 6.75 3.06 -10.68
C ILE A 287 5.62 3.45 -11.63
N ASP A 288 5.96 3.55 -12.92
CA ASP A 288 5.04 3.90 -14.01
C ASP A 288 5.27 2.97 -15.21
N ALA A 289 4.30 2.86 -16.13
CA ALA A 289 4.44 2.01 -17.31
C ALA A 289 5.72 2.30 -18.14
N VAL A 290 6.19 3.54 -18.15
CA VAL A 290 7.37 3.95 -18.94
C VAL A 290 8.66 3.41 -18.31
N SER A 291 8.79 3.50 -17.00
CA SER A 291 9.95 2.97 -16.26
C SER A 291 10.00 1.44 -16.33
N ILE A 292 8.84 0.77 -16.21
CA ILE A 292 8.74 -0.68 -16.43
C ILE A 292 9.14 -1.06 -17.86
N PHE A 293 8.56 -0.39 -18.87
CA PHE A 293 8.85 -0.68 -20.28
C PHE A 293 10.34 -0.52 -20.60
N ARG A 294 10.99 0.54 -20.10
CA ARG A 294 12.43 0.79 -20.31
C ARG A 294 13.32 -0.30 -19.72
N GLU A 295 12.99 -0.78 -18.52
CA GLU A 295 13.75 -1.86 -17.88
C GLU A 295 13.68 -3.17 -18.68
N TYR A 296 12.51 -3.46 -19.27
CA TYR A 296 12.31 -4.64 -20.10
C TYR A 296 12.97 -4.54 -21.48
N THR A 297 13.01 -3.35 -22.08
CA THR A 297 13.56 -3.17 -23.44
C THR A 297 15.05 -2.95 -23.48
N LYS A 298 15.70 -2.62 -22.35
CA LYS A 298 17.16 -2.41 -22.23
C LYS A 298 17.71 -1.57 -23.40
N GLU A 299 17.20 -0.36 -23.59
CA GLU A 299 17.81 0.57 -24.55
C GLU A 299 19.29 0.80 -24.15
N ASP A 300 20.21 0.45 -25.07
CA ASP A 300 21.62 0.08 -24.86
C ASP A 300 22.56 1.13 -24.21
N ASP A 301 22.08 2.29 -23.73
CA ASP A 301 22.94 3.42 -23.32
C ASP A 301 22.68 3.99 -21.90
N GLN A 302 21.83 3.37 -21.06
CA GLN A 302 21.64 3.81 -19.66
C GLN A 302 21.96 2.71 -18.63
N GLU A 303 22.56 3.12 -17.50
CA GLU A 303 22.75 2.23 -16.36
C GLU A 303 21.38 1.71 -15.87
N PRO A 304 21.24 0.39 -15.63
CA PRO A 304 19.99 -0.19 -15.16
C PRO A 304 19.58 0.40 -13.81
N ASP A 305 18.29 0.59 -13.60
CA ASP A 305 17.79 1.04 -12.31
C ASP A 305 17.91 -0.13 -11.31
N GLU A 306 18.96 -0.09 -10.50
CA GLU A 306 19.27 -1.15 -9.53
C GLU A 306 18.13 -1.38 -8.54
N GLU A 307 17.35 -0.36 -8.19
CA GLU A 307 16.22 -0.48 -7.26
C GLU A 307 15.03 -1.14 -7.95
N LEU A 308 14.76 -0.78 -9.21
CA LEU A 308 13.71 -1.39 -10.04
C LEU A 308 14.03 -2.86 -10.32
N ALA A 309 15.23 -3.18 -10.80
CA ALA A 309 15.67 -4.54 -11.07
C ALA A 309 15.65 -5.43 -9.81
N LYS A 310 15.88 -4.84 -8.63
CA LYS A 310 15.82 -5.54 -7.34
C LYS A 310 14.38 -5.89 -6.93
N TRP A 311 13.43 -4.96 -7.06
CA TRP A 311 12.10 -5.11 -6.47
C TRP A 311 11.03 -5.60 -7.44
N MET A 312 11.12 -5.28 -8.74
CA MET A 312 10.07 -5.60 -9.70
C MET A 312 9.73 -7.09 -9.78
N PRO A 313 10.68 -8.05 -9.80
CA PRO A 313 10.32 -9.47 -9.85
C PRO A 313 9.43 -9.92 -8.68
N MET A 314 9.63 -9.32 -7.50
CA MET A 314 8.82 -9.59 -6.31
C MET A 314 7.46 -8.89 -6.40
N LEU A 315 7.43 -7.63 -6.84
CA LEU A 315 6.19 -6.86 -7.01
C LEU A 315 5.27 -7.51 -8.04
N GLU A 316 5.79 -7.95 -9.18
CA GLU A 316 5.02 -8.65 -10.22
C GLU A 316 4.48 -9.99 -9.73
N ALA A 317 5.30 -10.78 -9.03
CA ALA A 317 4.85 -12.03 -8.42
C ALA A 317 3.77 -11.80 -7.35
N TYR A 318 3.77 -10.63 -6.71
CA TYR A 318 2.74 -10.18 -5.77
C TYR A 318 1.49 -9.61 -6.47
N GLY A 319 1.55 -9.33 -7.78
CA GLY A 319 0.48 -8.72 -8.55
C GLY A 319 0.43 -7.19 -8.46
N TYR A 320 1.55 -6.55 -8.13
CA TYR A 320 1.71 -5.10 -8.10
C TYR A 320 2.52 -4.63 -9.32
N GLY A 321 1.92 -3.79 -10.15
CA GLY A 321 2.53 -3.24 -11.36
C GLY A 321 2.93 -1.78 -11.16
N GLU A 322 2.23 -0.89 -11.87
CA GLU A 322 2.40 0.56 -11.74
C GLU A 322 1.63 1.16 -10.57
N SER A 323 2.07 2.32 -10.10
CA SER A 323 1.38 3.08 -9.05
C SER A 323 0.54 4.20 -9.66
N ASP A 324 -0.71 4.32 -9.22
CA ASP A 324 -1.60 5.40 -9.62
C ASP A 324 -1.89 6.42 -8.49
N ALA A 325 -2.79 7.37 -8.75
CA ALA A 325 -3.16 8.40 -7.80
C ALA A 325 -3.77 7.84 -6.49
N VAL A 326 -4.46 6.71 -6.57
CA VAL A 326 -5.06 6.04 -5.42
C VAL A 326 -3.98 5.37 -4.59
N ASP A 327 -3.04 4.66 -5.23
CA ASP A 327 -1.90 4.07 -4.52
C ASP A 327 -1.10 5.13 -3.76
N VAL A 328 -0.83 6.27 -4.40
CA VAL A 328 -0.14 7.40 -3.74
C VAL A 328 -0.94 7.93 -2.54
N ALA A 329 -2.26 8.03 -2.65
CA ALA A 329 -3.14 8.43 -1.55
C ALA A 329 -3.19 7.40 -0.41
N LEU A 330 -3.18 6.10 -0.74
CA LEU A 330 -3.11 5.02 0.24
C LEU A 330 -1.74 5.01 0.95
N MET A 331 -0.63 5.18 0.23
CA MET A 331 0.71 5.34 0.83
C MET A 331 0.75 6.53 1.80
N LYS A 332 0.17 7.68 1.42
CA LYS A 332 0.03 8.84 2.30
C LYS A 332 -0.78 8.49 3.55
N SER A 333 -1.93 7.83 3.41
CA SER A 333 -2.78 7.43 4.53
C SER A 333 -2.07 6.47 5.49
N VAL A 334 -1.26 5.56 4.95
CA VAL A 334 -0.40 4.65 5.73
C VAL A 334 0.66 5.43 6.50
N ARG A 335 1.30 6.44 5.90
CA ARG A 335 2.30 7.30 6.58
C ARG A 335 1.66 8.16 7.68
N ASP A 336 0.53 8.78 7.37
CA ASP A 336 -0.17 9.70 8.28
C ASP A 336 -0.89 8.96 9.42
N GLY A 337 -1.22 7.69 9.21
CA GLY A 337 -1.89 6.83 10.19
C GLY A 337 -3.41 7.00 10.25
N TYR A 338 -4.01 7.70 9.28
CA TYR A 338 -5.46 7.85 9.13
C TYR A 338 -5.83 8.00 7.65
N PHE A 339 -7.08 7.66 7.31
CA PHE A 339 -7.66 7.91 5.99
C PHE A 339 -8.47 9.20 6.03
N ASP A 340 -8.30 10.05 5.02
CA ASP A 340 -9.18 11.20 4.77
C ASP A 340 -10.28 10.76 3.79
N PRO A 341 -11.53 10.51 4.24
CA PRO A 341 -12.58 10.03 3.36
C PRO A 341 -12.94 11.03 2.27
N VAL A 342 -12.81 12.34 2.54
CA VAL A 342 -13.18 13.39 1.57
C VAL A 342 -12.20 13.41 0.41
N ALA A 343 -10.91 13.24 0.70
CA ALA A 343 -9.87 13.19 -0.34
C ALA A 343 -9.81 11.83 -1.06
N LEU A 344 -10.14 10.73 -0.35
CA LEU A 344 -9.98 9.37 -0.87
C LEU A 344 -11.19 8.89 -1.70
N GLU A 345 -12.40 9.34 -1.39
CA GLU A 345 -13.62 8.86 -2.07
C GLU A 345 -13.61 9.10 -3.60
N PRO A 346 -13.22 10.28 -4.11
CA PRO A 346 -13.13 10.50 -5.56
C PRO A 346 -12.13 9.57 -6.24
N LEU A 347 -11.00 9.32 -5.59
CA LEU A 347 -9.94 8.43 -6.07
C LEU A 347 -10.41 6.96 -6.08
N LEU A 348 -11.12 6.53 -5.04
CA LEU A 348 -11.70 5.18 -5.03
C LEU A 348 -12.78 5.00 -6.10
N ASN A 349 -13.50 6.05 -6.49
CA ASN A 349 -14.42 5.97 -7.64
C ASN A 349 -13.67 5.66 -8.95
N GLU A 350 -12.48 6.23 -9.17
CA GLU A 350 -11.67 5.88 -10.35
C GLU A 350 -11.32 4.39 -10.36
N TRP A 351 -11.00 3.79 -9.21
CA TRP A 351 -10.80 2.35 -9.11
C TRP A 351 -12.08 1.56 -9.34
N ARG A 352 -13.23 1.99 -8.79
CA ARG A 352 -14.53 1.35 -9.02
C ARG A 352 -14.85 1.27 -10.50
N ASP A 353 -14.75 2.40 -11.20
CA ASP A 353 -15.00 2.47 -12.65
C ASP A 353 -14.08 1.51 -13.41
N ARG A 354 -12.79 1.42 -13.04
CA ARG A 354 -11.86 0.46 -13.65
C ARG A 354 -12.25 -1.00 -13.38
N PHE A 355 -12.60 -1.35 -12.16
CA PHE A 355 -12.97 -2.74 -11.82
C PHE A 355 -14.33 -3.14 -12.39
N GLU A 356 -15.30 -2.22 -12.50
CA GLU A 356 -16.56 -2.46 -13.21
C GLU A 356 -16.31 -2.76 -14.70
N ASN A 357 -15.43 -1.99 -15.34
CA ASN A 357 -15.02 -2.25 -16.74
C ASN A 357 -14.32 -3.62 -16.89
N ILE A 358 -13.45 -4.00 -15.96
CA ILE A 358 -12.76 -5.30 -15.97
C ILE A 358 -13.71 -6.47 -15.69
N GLU A 359 -14.67 -6.33 -14.77
CA GLU A 359 -15.67 -7.38 -14.49
C GLU A 359 -16.61 -7.59 -15.68
N ALA A 360 -17.03 -6.52 -16.35
CA ALA A 360 -17.84 -6.60 -17.56
C ALA A 360 -17.06 -7.22 -18.74
N ASP A 361 -15.78 -6.85 -18.90
CA ASP A 361 -14.86 -7.52 -19.84
C ASP A 361 -14.65 -8.99 -19.48
N SER A 362 -14.64 -9.35 -18.19
CA SER A 362 -14.46 -10.73 -17.69
C SER A 362 -15.70 -11.60 -17.93
N ALA A 363 -16.91 -11.07 -17.75
CA ALA A 363 -18.15 -11.79 -18.06
C ALA A 363 -18.27 -12.09 -19.56
N PHE A 364 -17.94 -11.10 -20.40
CA PHE A 364 -17.88 -11.28 -21.84
C PHE A 364 -16.74 -12.22 -22.27
N SER A 365 -15.55 -12.09 -21.67
CA SER A 365 -14.42 -13.01 -21.89
C SER A 365 -14.72 -14.44 -21.44
N LYS A 366 -15.53 -14.62 -20.40
CA LYS A 366 -15.99 -15.94 -19.96
C LYS A 366 -16.93 -16.58 -20.97
N ALA A 367 -17.79 -15.82 -21.63
CA ALA A 367 -18.59 -16.33 -22.74
C ALA A 367 -17.68 -16.76 -23.92
N TRP A 368 -16.65 -15.97 -24.24
CA TRP A 368 -15.62 -16.36 -25.20
C TRP A 368 -14.80 -17.59 -24.80
N SER A 369 -14.68 -17.88 -23.51
CA SER A 369 -13.95 -19.06 -23.03
C SER A 369 -14.59 -20.38 -23.47
N VAL A 370 -15.91 -20.42 -23.68
CA VAL A 370 -16.62 -21.61 -24.20
C VAL A 370 -16.24 -21.87 -25.66
N TYR A 371 -16.01 -20.80 -26.43
CA TYR A 371 -15.49 -20.89 -27.81
C TYR A 371 -14.02 -21.31 -27.83
N HIS A 372 -13.17 -20.70 -27.00
CA HIS A 372 -11.72 -20.93 -27.07
C HIS A 372 -11.24 -22.24 -26.41
N ASN A 373 -11.96 -22.75 -25.41
CA ASN A 373 -11.51 -23.89 -24.59
C ASN A 373 -12.21 -25.21 -24.92
N SER A 374 -12.87 -25.29 -26.08
CA SER A 374 -13.57 -26.51 -26.51
C SER A 374 -13.37 -26.78 -28.00
N PHE A 375 -13.30 -28.06 -28.36
CA PHE A 375 -13.43 -28.53 -29.74
C PHE A 375 -14.75 -29.28 -29.96
N ASP A 376 -15.65 -29.25 -28.98
CA ASP A 376 -16.95 -29.90 -29.07
C ASP A 376 -17.86 -29.19 -30.09
N ASN A 377 -18.82 -29.92 -30.65
CA ASN A 377 -19.80 -29.33 -31.56
C ASN A 377 -20.93 -28.65 -30.75
N ASN A 378 -20.62 -27.52 -30.12
CA ASN A 378 -21.51 -26.77 -29.24
C ASN A 378 -21.81 -25.34 -29.77
N GLN A 379 -21.88 -25.17 -31.10
CA GLN A 379 -22.12 -23.89 -31.76
C GLN A 379 -23.29 -23.08 -31.15
N SER A 380 -24.45 -23.70 -30.90
CA SER A 380 -25.60 -22.99 -30.32
C SER A 380 -25.32 -22.47 -28.91
N GLU A 381 -24.63 -23.24 -28.07
CA GLU A 381 -24.27 -22.82 -26.70
C GLU A 381 -23.31 -21.62 -26.73
N VAL A 382 -22.31 -21.67 -27.61
CA VAL A 382 -21.34 -20.58 -27.80
C VAL A 382 -22.05 -19.30 -28.25
N LEU A 383 -22.90 -19.40 -29.28
CA LEU A 383 -23.57 -18.23 -29.86
C LEU A 383 -24.62 -17.65 -28.92
N ASP A 384 -25.36 -18.49 -28.19
CA ASP A 384 -26.35 -18.02 -27.20
C ASP A 384 -25.66 -17.36 -26.00
N GLY A 385 -24.61 -17.98 -25.48
CA GLY A 385 -23.82 -17.41 -24.38
C GLY A 385 -23.18 -16.08 -24.74
N LEU A 386 -22.59 -15.96 -25.94
CA LEU A 386 -22.00 -14.70 -26.42
C LEU A 386 -23.06 -13.63 -26.67
N TYR A 387 -24.22 -14.00 -27.21
CA TYR A 387 -25.31 -13.06 -27.49
C TYR A 387 -25.90 -12.47 -26.21
N ASP A 388 -26.17 -13.32 -25.21
CA ASP A 388 -26.71 -12.88 -23.92
C ASP A 388 -25.68 -12.02 -23.17
N ALA A 389 -24.42 -12.49 -23.08
CA ALA A 389 -23.35 -11.74 -22.44
C ALA A 389 -23.09 -10.40 -23.15
N PHE A 390 -23.20 -10.34 -24.47
CA PHE A 390 -23.07 -9.10 -25.23
C PHE A 390 -24.15 -8.09 -24.83
N LYS A 391 -25.42 -8.51 -24.83
CA LYS A 391 -26.54 -7.60 -24.51
C LYS A 391 -26.54 -7.15 -23.05
N GLU A 392 -26.09 -7.99 -22.13
CA GLU A 392 -25.99 -7.64 -20.70
C GLU A 392 -24.83 -6.67 -20.41
N ASN A 393 -23.75 -6.71 -21.19
CA ASN A 393 -22.51 -5.99 -20.89
C ASN A 393 -22.10 -4.98 -21.99
N PHE A 394 -23.02 -4.61 -22.90
CA PHE A 394 -22.70 -3.84 -24.10
C PHE A 394 -22.00 -2.50 -23.81
N ASP A 395 -22.28 -1.87 -22.66
CA ASP A 395 -21.69 -0.61 -22.18
C ASP A 395 -20.19 -0.71 -21.85
N HIS A 396 -19.61 -1.91 -21.83
CA HIS A 396 -18.20 -2.12 -21.50
C HIS A 396 -17.42 -2.83 -22.62
N ILE A 397 -18.10 -3.36 -23.64
CA ILE A 397 -17.45 -4.08 -24.75
C ILE A 397 -16.76 -3.10 -25.70
N SER A 398 -15.46 -3.28 -25.95
CA SER A 398 -14.71 -2.46 -26.92
C SER A 398 -15.18 -2.66 -28.37
N VAL A 399 -15.01 -1.65 -29.23
CA VAL A 399 -15.36 -1.73 -30.67
C VAL A 399 -14.67 -2.91 -31.38
N VAL A 400 -13.43 -3.22 -30.98
CA VAL A 400 -12.67 -4.37 -31.51
C VAL A 400 -13.37 -5.69 -31.16
N ASN A 401 -13.84 -5.83 -29.91
CA ASN A 401 -14.57 -7.01 -29.47
C ASN A 401 -15.95 -7.13 -30.12
N VAL A 402 -16.63 -6.00 -30.40
CA VAL A 402 -17.87 -6.00 -31.19
C VAL A 402 -17.62 -6.53 -32.61
N LEU A 403 -16.56 -6.06 -33.27
CA LEU A 403 -16.17 -6.53 -34.60
C LEU A 403 -15.81 -8.01 -34.62
N GLY A 404 -15.04 -8.49 -33.62
CA GLY A 404 -14.72 -9.91 -33.46
C GLY A 404 -15.95 -10.79 -33.29
N THR A 405 -16.92 -10.33 -32.49
CA THR A 405 -18.20 -11.04 -32.28
C THR A 405 -19.05 -11.08 -33.54
N PHE A 406 -19.15 -9.94 -34.23
CA PHE A 406 -19.86 -9.85 -35.50
C PHE A 406 -19.30 -10.86 -36.52
N ARG A 407 -17.97 -10.92 -36.66
CA ARG A 407 -17.30 -11.87 -37.58
C ARG A 407 -17.59 -13.31 -37.23
N LEU A 408 -17.47 -13.69 -35.96
CA LEU A 408 -17.76 -15.06 -35.52
C LEU A 408 -19.20 -15.48 -35.88
N PHE A 409 -20.18 -14.62 -35.65
CA PHE A 409 -21.58 -14.92 -35.96
C PHE A 409 -21.81 -15.04 -37.47
N ILE A 410 -21.17 -14.19 -38.28
CA ILE A 410 -21.22 -14.28 -39.75
C ILE A 410 -20.60 -15.60 -40.24
N ASP A 411 -19.41 -15.93 -39.75
CA ASP A 411 -18.66 -17.14 -40.14
C ASP A 411 -19.43 -18.44 -39.79
N LEU A 412 -20.24 -18.40 -38.72
CA LEU A 412 -21.07 -19.51 -38.27
C LEU A 412 -22.50 -19.49 -38.85
N GLY A 413 -22.82 -18.56 -39.74
CA GLY A 413 -24.09 -18.49 -40.48
C GLY A 413 -25.25 -17.79 -39.76
N GLU A 414 -24.99 -17.04 -38.68
CA GLU A 414 -25.98 -16.30 -37.88
C GLU A 414 -25.99 -14.79 -38.21
N GLU A 415 -26.08 -14.45 -39.51
CA GLU A 415 -26.01 -13.07 -39.99
C GLU A 415 -27.07 -12.15 -39.36
N ALA A 416 -28.31 -12.63 -39.19
CA ALA A 416 -29.38 -11.83 -38.60
C ALA A 416 -29.07 -11.42 -37.15
N ARG A 417 -28.50 -12.33 -36.35
CA ARG A 417 -28.10 -12.05 -34.96
C ARG A 417 -26.87 -11.13 -34.91
N ALA A 418 -25.91 -11.32 -35.83
CA ALA A 418 -24.75 -10.45 -35.94
C ALA A 418 -25.16 -8.99 -36.19
N GLN A 419 -26.05 -8.77 -37.16
CA GLN A 419 -26.57 -7.45 -37.51
C GLN A 419 -27.37 -6.84 -36.34
N GLU A 420 -28.18 -7.65 -35.65
CA GLU A 420 -28.92 -7.19 -34.47
C GLU A 420 -28.00 -6.69 -33.34
N LEU A 421 -26.92 -7.42 -33.03
CA LEU A 421 -25.98 -7.02 -31.98
C LEU A 421 -25.27 -5.70 -32.31
N VAL A 422 -24.87 -5.51 -33.57
CA VAL A 422 -24.27 -4.24 -34.03
C VAL A 422 -25.27 -3.09 -33.89
N GLN A 423 -26.50 -3.27 -34.35
CA GLN A 423 -27.55 -2.24 -34.23
C GLN A 423 -27.88 -1.93 -32.77
N PHE A 424 -27.98 -2.96 -31.93
CA PHE A 424 -28.17 -2.81 -30.50
C PHE A 424 -27.05 -1.98 -29.88
N TYR A 425 -25.79 -2.32 -30.18
CA TYR A 425 -24.62 -1.60 -29.69
C TYR A 425 -24.63 -0.13 -30.08
N VAL A 426 -24.71 0.19 -31.38
CA VAL A 426 -24.64 1.60 -31.84
C VAL A 426 -25.82 2.45 -31.38
N SER A 427 -27.00 1.86 -31.15
CA SER A 427 -28.19 2.59 -30.70
C SER A 427 -28.24 2.84 -29.20
N HIS A 428 -27.64 1.96 -28.38
CA HIS A 428 -27.68 2.09 -26.92
C HIS A 428 -26.45 2.82 -26.35
N ARG A 429 -25.30 2.75 -27.04
CA ARG A 429 -24.08 3.51 -26.73
C ARG A 429 -24.30 5.04 -26.88
N GLN A 430 -23.88 5.81 -25.87
CA GLN A 430 -24.12 7.26 -25.74
C GLN A 430 -22.85 8.11 -25.86
N GLU A 431 -21.75 7.52 -26.34
CA GLU A 431 -20.46 8.17 -26.49
C GLU A 431 -20.48 9.24 -27.59
N GLU A 432 -19.42 10.04 -27.61
CA GLU A 432 -19.25 11.13 -28.58
C GLU A 432 -18.88 10.59 -29.97
N ARG A 433 -19.04 11.45 -30.98
CA ARG A 433 -18.79 11.13 -32.41
C ARG A 433 -17.47 10.40 -32.65
N GLU A 434 -16.38 10.82 -31.99
CA GLU A 434 -15.05 10.22 -32.14
C GLU A 434 -15.02 8.72 -31.77
N PHE A 435 -15.84 8.28 -30.81
CA PHE A 435 -15.90 6.88 -30.41
C PHE A 435 -16.41 5.96 -31.54
N PHE A 436 -17.34 6.47 -32.36
CA PHE A 436 -17.92 5.73 -33.48
C PHE A 436 -17.10 5.83 -34.77
N ASP A 437 -16.01 6.61 -34.77
CA ASP A 437 -15.13 6.74 -35.93
C ASP A 437 -14.15 5.57 -36.02
N LEU A 438 -14.50 4.55 -36.81
CA LEU A 438 -13.71 3.34 -36.99
C LEU A 438 -12.30 3.62 -37.54
N ASP A 439 -12.13 4.66 -38.35
CA ASP A 439 -10.83 4.98 -38.96
C ASP A 439 -9.86 5.65 -37.96
N SER A 440 -10.38 6.11 -36.81
CA SER A 440 -9.58 6.63 -35.70
C SER A 440 -9.07 5.53 -34.75
N ASN A 441 -9.57 4.29 -34.91
CA ASN A 441 -9.23 3.18 -34.04
C ASN A 441 -8.04 2.36 -34.61
N TYR A 442 -6.84 2.65 -34.10
CA TYR A 442 -5.58 2.03 -34.54
C TYR A 442 -5.50 0.51 -34.31
N PHE A 443 -6.43 -0.09 -33.56
CA PHE A 443 -6.44 -1.53 -33.26
C PHE A 443 -7.23 -2.36 -34.28
N ILE A 444 -7.86 -1.73 -35.28
CA ILE A 444 -8.57 -2.43 -36.36
C ILE A 444 -7.62 -2.62 -37.55
N GLU A 445 -6.97 -3.78 -37.63
CA GLU A 445 -5.99 -4.07 -38.69
C GLU A 445 -6.59 -4.77 -39.92
N ASP A 446 -7.75 -5.41 -39.77
CA ASP A 446 -8.37 -6.26 -40.79
C ASP A 446 -9.48 -5.54 -41.59
N PRO A 447 -9.83 -6.03 -42.79
CA PRO A 447 -10.97 -5.53 -43.56
C PRO A 447 -12.28 -5.52 -42.77
N ILE A 448 -12.96 -4.38 -42.74
CA ILE A 448 -14.25 -4.21 -42.06
C ILE A 448 -15.38 -4.57 -43.02
N ASP A 449 -16.34 -5.38 -42.56
CA ASP A 449 -17.54 -5.72 -43.32
C ASP A 449 -18.35 -4.46 -43.68
N PRO A 450 -18.92 -4.36 -44.90
CA PRO A 450 -19.67 -3.18 -45.33
C PRO A 450 -20.84 -2.82 -44.41
N TYR A 451 -21.59 -3.82 -43.91
CA TYR A 451 -22.72 -3.58 -43.02
C TYR A 451 -22.26 -2.98 -41.68
N PHE A 452 -21.18 -3.55 -41.11
CA PHE A 452 -20.62 -3.09 -39.86
C PHE A 452 -20.14 -1.63 -39.96
N ARG A 453 -19.42 -1.32 -41.05
CA ARG A 453 -18.96 0.04 -41.34
C ARG A 453 -20.13 1.01 -41.52
N GLU A 454 -21.13 0.64 -42.32
CA GLU A 454 -22.31 1.48 -42.55
C GLU A 454 -23.06 1.77 -41.24
N ALA A 455 -23.22 0.80 -40.35
CA ALA A 455 -23.89 1.01 -39.06
C ALA A 455 -23.15 2.02 -38.15
N PHE A 456 -21.82 1.92 -38.05
CA PHE A 456 -21.01 2.86 -37.27
C PHE A 456 -20.93 4.24 -37.93
N ASP A 457 -20.75 4.30 -39.26
CA ASP A 457 -20.74 5.56 -40.02
C ASP A 457 -22.06 6.30 -39.88
N ASN A 458 -23.20 5.61 -39.99
CA ASN A 458 -24.52 6.21 -39.79
C ASN A 458 -24.66 6.80 -38.38
N ARG A 459 -24.27 6.06 -37.34
CA ARG A 459 -24.33 6.57 -35.96
C ARG A 459 -23.40 7.76 -35.74
N ARG A 460 -22.17 7.70 -36.26
CA ARG A 460 -21.20 8.80 -36.24
C ARG A 460 -21.76 10.05 -36.93
N ASP A 461 -22.43 9.87 -38.07
CA ASP A 461 -22.94 10.97 -38.88
C ASP A 461 -24.25 11.57 -38.32
N GLU A 462 -25.06 10.75 -37.63
CA GLU A 462 -26.21 11.20 -36.81
C GLU A 462 -25.78 12.04 -35.62
N LEU A 463 -24.64 11.72 -35.00
CA LEU A 463 -24.04 12.47 -33.91
C LEU A 463 -23.38 13.74 -34.49
N HIS A 464 -24.21 14.71 -34.85
CA HIS A 464 -23.78 16.02 -35.32
C HIS A 464 -22.83 16.68 -34.32
N GLN A 465 -21.56 16.83 -34.71
CA GLN A 465 -20.63 17.69 -33.99
C GLN A 465 -21.01 19.14 -34.32
N GLU A 466 -21.55 19.90 -33.37
CA GLU A 466 -21.38 21.36 -33.41
C GLU A 466 -19.87 21.61 -33.28
N ARG A 467 -19.16 21.69 -34.42
CA ARG A 467 -17.76 22.10 -34.40
C ARG A 467 -17.70 23.53 -33.88
N SER A 468 -17.34 23.64 -32.60
CA SER A 468 -17.10 24.93 -31.96
C SER A 468 -16.03 25.71 -32.73
N PHE A 469 -16.14 27.04 -32.71
CA PHE A 469 -15.12 27.91 -33.29
C PHE A 469 -13.70 27.58 -32.80
N LYS A 470 -13.55 27.25 -31.50
CA LYS A 470 -12.26 26.91 -30.88
C LYS A 470 -11.67 25.61 -31.44
N SER A 471 -12.46 24.55 -31.55
CA SER A 471 -11.97 23.24 -32.05
C SER A 471 -11.62 23.32 -33.54
N ALA A 472 -12.43 24.00 -34.34
CA ALA A 472 -12.13 24.28 -35.75
C ALA A 472 -10.89 25.18 -35.91
N LEU A 473 -10.66 26.13 -35.00
CA LEU A 473 -9.48 26.98 -35.03
C LEU A 473 -8.18 26.23 -34.65
N LEU A 474 -8.24 25.31 -33.69
CA LEU A 474 -7.07 24.52 -33.28
C LEU A 474 -6.66 23.49 -34.35
N SER A 475 -7.63 22.87 -35.04
CA SER A 475 -7.37 21.88 -36.09
C SER A 475 -6.61 22.45 -37.29
N ILE A 476 -6.70 23.78 -37.51
CA ILE A 476 -5.92 24.51 -38.53
C ILE A 476 -4.40 24.32 -38.38
N THR A 477 -3.93 23.94 -37.19
CA THR A 477 -2.51 23.72 -36.94
C THR A 477 -2.00 22.36 -37.42
N ASP A 478 -2.85 21.34 -37.41
CA ASP A 478 -2.42 19.94 -37.48
C ASP A 478 -2.82 19.30 -38.81
N SER A 479 -4.08 19.42 -39.22
CA SER A 479 -4.61 18.99 -40.53
C SER A 479 -5.99 19.62 -40.71
N TRP A 480 -6.14 20.59 -41.62
CA TRP A 480 -7.40 21.31 -41.78
C TRP A 480 -8.24 20.78 -42.93
N SER A 481 -9.55 20.69 -42.69
CA SER A 481 -10.54 20.52 -43.74
C SER A 481 -10.97 21.89 -44.30
N PRO A 482 -11.48 21.97 -45.54
CA PRO A 482 -12.11 23.20 -46.05
C PRO A 482 -13.24 23.71 -45.13
N ASP A 483 -14.00 22.80 -44.52
CA ASP A 483 -15.14 23.12 -43.65
C ASP A 483 -14.70 23.84 -42.36
N ASP A 484 -13.54 23.47 -41.80
CA ASP A 484 -12.98 24.16 -40.62
C ASP A 484 -12.64 25.62 -40.91
N VAL A 485 -12.08 25.87 -42.10
CA VAL A 485 -11.73 27.22 -42.52
C VAL A 485 -13.00 28.03 -42.74
N THR A 486 -14.06 27.44 -43.29
CA THR A 486 -15.36 28.10 -43.48
C THR A 486 -16.05 28.41 -42.14
N ILE A 487 -16.04 27.49 -41.17
CA ILE A 487 -16.58 27.72 -39.80
C ILE A 487 -15.86 28.88 -39.12
N VAL A 488 -14.52 28.86 -39.14
CA VAL A 488 -13.69 29.89 -38.53
C VAL A 488 -13.86 31.23 -39.28
N ALA A 489 -13.96 31.21 -40.61
CA ALA A 489 -14.19 32.41 -41.43
C ALA A 489 -15.57 33.03 -41.21
N ALA A 490 -16.60 32.23 -40.92
CA ALA A 490 -17.95 32.71 -40.67
C ALA A 490 -18.08 33.45 -39.31
N ALA A 491 -17.32 33.05 -38.30
CA ALA A 491 -17.40 33.61 -36.95
C ALA A 491 -17.09 35.14 -36.91
N PRO A 492 -17.80 35.92 -36.09
CA PRO A 492 -17.59 37.37 -35.96
C PRO A 492 -16.29 37.67 -35.18
N VAL A 493 -15.77 38.90 -35.30
CA VAL A 493 -14.47 39.29 -34.68
C VAL A 493 -14.52 39.17 -33.16
N GLU A 494 -15.69 39.40 -32.57
CA GLU A 494 -15.96 39.29 -31.14
C GLU A 494 -15.66 37.87 -30.62
N THR A 495 -16.03 36.84 -31.37
CA THR A 495 -15.75 35.44 -31.00
C THR A 495 -14.24 35.15 -30.97
N TYR A 496 -13.46 35.78 -31.86
CA TYR A 496 -11.98 35.69 -31.80
C TYR A 496 -11.42 36.39 -30.56
N VAL A 497 -11.97 37.56 -30.21
CA VAL A 497 -11.55 38.33 -29.03
C VAL A 497 -11.82 37.55 -27.74
N GLU A 498 -13.03 37.01 -27.59
CA GLU A 498 -13.44 36.18 -26.45
C GLU A 498 -12.55 34.94 -26.35
N THR A 499 -12.43 34.17 -27.43
CA THR A 499 -11.64 32.94 -27.46
C THR A 499 -10.17 33.19 -27.11
N PHE A 500 -9.55 34.27 -27.59
CA PHE A 500 -8.16 34.58 -27.24
C PHE A 500 -7.97 35.06 -25.79
N LYS A 501 -9.00 35.67 -25.18
CA LYS A 501 -8.95 36.18 -23.79
C LYS A 501 -9.31 35.13 -22.74
N GLU A 502 -10.14 34.15 -23.09
CA GLU A 502 -10.53 33.05 -22.21
C GLU A 502 -9.40 32.06 -21.96
N HIS A 503 -8.37 32.04 -22.81
CA HIS A 503 -7.26 31.08 -22.75
C HIS A 503 -5.94 31.74 -22.39
N ASN A 504 -5.02 30.97 -21.78
CA ASN A 504 -3.71 31.44 -21.34
C ASN A 504 -2.58 30.47 -21.75
N GLY A 505 -1.33 30.89 -21.58
CA GLY A 505 -0.18 29.99 -21.70
C GLY A 505 0.10 29.46 -23.11
N ALA A 506 0.26 28.14 -23.25
CA ALA A 506 0.57 27.48 -24.53
C ALA A 506 -0.64 27.43 -25.47
N GLU A 507 -1.84 27.22 -24.92
CA GLU A 507 -3.08 27.08 -25.69
C GLU A 507 -3.46 28.40 -26.40
N MET A 508 -3.42 29.53 -25.69
CA MET A 508 -3.64 30.85 -26.31
C MET A 508 -2.64 31.15 -27.41
N ARG A 509 -1.36 30.79 -27.23
CA ARG A 509 -0.34 30.97 -28.28
C ARG A 509 -0.68 30.17 -29.52
N ARG A 510 -1.09 28.90 -29.35
CA ARG A 510 -1.50 28.03 -30.43
C ARG A 510 -2.70 28.61 -31.19
N LEU A 511 -3.75 29.03 -30.48
CA LEU A 511 -4.95 29.66 -31.08
C LEU A 511 -4.61 30.87 -31.97
N VAL A 512 -3.74 31.77 -31.49
CA VAL A 512 -3.32 32.95 -32.27
C VAL A 512 -2.44 32.55 -33.46
N GLU A 513 -1.57 31.54 -33.31
CA GLU A 513 -0.75 31.02 -34.39
C GLU A 513 -1.60 30.36 -35.48
N SER A 514 -2.59 29.54 -35.12
CA SER A 514 -3.53 28.91 -36.06
C SER A 514 -4.31 29.96 -36.85
N ALA A 515 -4.81 31.00 -36.16
CA ALA A 515 -5.61 32.07 -36.78
C ALA A 515 -4.80 32.96 -37.75
N THR A 516 -3.48 33.05 -37.56
CA THR A 516 -2.60 33.93 -38.36
C THR A 516 -1.75 33.18 -39.38
N ARG A 517 -1.80 31.84 -39.39
CA ARG A 517 -0.96 30.98 -40.23
C ARG A 517 -1.11 31.24 -41.72
N PHE A 518 -2.33 31.54 -42.18
CA PHE A 518 -2.59 31.73 -43.61
C PHE A 518 -1.87 32.95 -44.21
N SER A 519 -1.38 33.88 -43.38
CA SER A 519 -0.49 34.98 -43.82
C SER A 519 0.83 34.50 -44.44
N ARG A 520 1.22 33.25 -44.18
CA ARG A 520 2.47 32.62 -44.66
C ARG A 520 2.26 31.76 -45.92
N ILE A 521 1.02 31.62 -46.40
CA ILE A 521 0.69 30.83 -47.58
C ILE A 521 0.77 31.71 -48.83
N SER A 522 1.35 31.20 -49.92
CA SER A 522 1.57 31.95 -51.17
C SER A 522 0.29 32.21 -51.98
N ASN A 523 -0.74 31.35 -51.85
CA ASN A 523 -2.01 31.48 -52.56
C ASN A 523 -3.22 31.10 -51.67
N PRO A 524 -3.59 31.93 -50.69
CA PRO A 524 -4.69 31.61 -49.77
C PRO A 524 -6.08 31.78 -50.42
N THR A 525 -7.03 30.94 -50.03
CA THR A 525 -8.46 31.09 -50.41
C THR A 525 -9.08 32.33 -49.75
N ASP A 526 -10.26 32.76 -50.19
CA ASP A 526 -10.92 33.94 -49.63
C ASP A 526 -11.35 33.76 -48.17
N ASP A 527 -11.74 32.55 -47.78
CA ASP A 527 -12.00 32.21 -46.37
C ASP A 527 -10.72 32.29 -45.54
N MET A 528 -9.59 31.76 -46.03
CA MET A 528 -8.29 31.86 -45.34
C MET A 528 -7.84 33.31 -45.12
N LYS A 529 -8.04 34.17 -46.14
CA LYS A 529 -7.80 35.62 -46.01
C LYS A 529 -8.73 36.23 -44.97
N THR A 530 -9.99 35.82 -44.94
CA THR A 530 -11.00 36.30 -43.98
C THR A 530 -10.63 35.92 -42.55
N VAL A 531 -10.20 34.68 -42.30
CA VAL A 531 -9.71 34.23 -40.98
C VAL A 531 -8.53 35.10 -40.50
N THR A 532 -7.50 35.26 -41.34
CA THR A 532 -6.34 36.08 -40.97
C THR A 532 -6.71 37.53 -40.72
N LYS A 533 -7.61 38.10 -41.54
CA LYS A 533 -8.08 39.47 -41.38
C LYS A 533 -8.80 39.66 -40.04
N LYS A 534 -9.76 38.78 -39.72
CA LYS A 534 -10.53 38.85 -38.46
C LYS A 534 -9.66 38.60 -37.23
N ALA A 535 -8.70 37.68 -37.32
CA ALA A 535 -7.71 37.46 -36.27
C ALA A 535 -6.85 38.69 -35.98
N MET A 536 -6.37 39.38 -37.03
CA MET A 536 -5.61 40.63 -36.88
C MET A 536 -6.46 41.77 -36.33
N GLU A 537 -7.76 41.79 -36.64
CA GLU A 537 -8.72 42.75 -36.10
C GLU A 537 -8.98 42.50 -34.61
N ALA A 538 -9.19 41.24 -34.21
CA ALA A 538 -9.33 40.86 -32.81
C ALA A 538 -8.08 41.23 -31.97
N LEU A 539 -6.87 41.00 -32.51
CA LEU A 539 -5.63 41.41 -31.86
C LEU A 539 -5.50 42.94 -31.74
N LYS A 540 -6.06 43.73 -32.69
CA LYS A 540 -6.11 45.19 -32.56
C LYS A 540 -7.04 45.61 -31.43
N VAL A 541 -8.22 44.99 -31.33
CA VAL A 541 -9.19 45.23 -30.25
C VAL A 541 -8.54 44.94 -28.89
N ILE A 542 -7.97 43.73 -28.71
CA ILE A 542 -7.27 43.35 -27.48
C ILE A 542 -6.12 44.31 -27.15
N GLY A 543 -5.34 44.72 -28.16
CA GLY A 543 -4.23 45.64 -27.99
C GLY A 543 -4.66 47.06 -27.58
N GLN A 544 -5.88 47.48 -27.93
CA GLN A 544 -6.42 48.79 -27.56
C GLN A 544 -6.89 48.87 -26.11
N GLU A 545 -7.16 47.72 -25.47
CA GLU A 545 -7.70 47.67 -24.10
C GLU A 545 -6.71 48.17 -23.02
N SER A 546 -5.41 48.01 -23.24
CA SER A 546 -4.42 48.46 -22.25
C SER A 546 -3.00 48.65 -22.84
N PRO A 547 -2.15 49.49 -22.23
CA PRO A 547 -0.76 49.64 -22.65
C PRO A 547 0.04 48.33 -22.65
N ILE A 548 -0.26 47.42 -21.72
CA ILE A 548 0.40 46.11 -21.65
C ILE A 548 -0.07 45.19 -22.79
N ASN A 549 -1.36 45.19 -23.13
CA ASN A 549 -1.86 44.40 -24.26
C ASN A 549 -1.36 44.96 -25.60
N ALA A 550 -1.27 46.28 -25.77
CA ALA A 550 -0.64 46.91 -26.93
C ALA A 550 0.78 46.38 -27.17
N ARG A 551 1.55 46.17 -26.09
CA ARG A 551 2.89 45.58 -26.16
C ARG A 551 2.87 44.08 -26.45
N ARG A 552 1.89 43.34 -25.90
CA ARG A 552 1.75 41.89 -26.11
C ARG A 552 1.38 41.53 -27.53
N VAL A 553 0.47 42.27 -28.18
CA VAL A 553 0.03 41.97 -29.54
C VAL A 553 1.07 42.40 -30.61
N ALA A 554 2.01 43.27 -30.25
CA ALA A 554 3.09 43.71 -31.14
C ALA A 554 3.99 42.56 -31.64
N LYS A 555 4.13 41.48 -30.86
CA LYS A 555 4.89 40.28 -31.26
C LYS A 555 4.22 39.51 -32.42
N TYR A 556 2.93 39.74 -32.65
CA TYR A 556 2.17 39.19 -33.78
C TYR A 556 2.04 40.18 -34.95
N GLY A 557 2.82 41.27 -34.94
CA GLY A 557 2.83 42.27 -36.01
C GLY A 557 1.78 43.38 -35.88
N VAL A 558 0.98 43.40 -34.80
CA VAL A 558 -0.07 44.39 -34.58
C VAL A 558 0.44 45.55 -33.73
N ARG A 559 0.48 46.77 -34.29
CA ARG A 559 0.84 47.99 -33.54
C ARG A 559 -0.38 48.90 -33.41
N VAL A 560 -0.84 49.09 -32.18
CA VAL A 560 -1.98 49.95 -31.84
C VAL A 560 -1.65 50.84 -30.65
N LYS A 561 -2.29 52.01 -30.57
CA LYS A 561 -2.27 52.84 -29.37
C LYS A 561 -3.45 52.41 -28.48
N PRO A 562 -3.26 52.22 -27.17
CA PRO A 562 -4.36 51.95 -26.27
C PRO A 562 -5.35 53.12 -26.30
N ILE A 563 -6.64 52.82 -26.21
CA ILE A 563 -7.67 53.84 -26.03
C ILE A 563 -7.53 54.31 -24.58
N THR A 564 -6.96 55.50 -24.40
CA THR A 564 -7.03 56.21 -23.12
C THR A 564 -8.47 56.61 -22.90
N GLU A 565 -9.11 56.07 -21.85
CA GLU A 565 -10.24 56.76 -21.22
C GLU A 565 -9.80 58.12 -20.66
#